data_AF-A0A661RHP7-F1
#
_entry.id   AF-A0A661RHP7-F1
#
_cell.length_a   1.000
_cell.length_b   1.000
_cell.length_c   1.000
_cell.angle_alpha   90.00
_cell.angle_beta   90.00
_cell.angle_gamma   90.00
#
_symmetry.space_group_name_H-M   'P 1'
#
loop_
_entity.id
_entity.type
_entity.pdbx_description
1 polymer ?
#
loop_
_entity_poly.entity_id
_entity_poly.type
_entity_poly.pdbx_seq_one_letter_code
_entity_poly.pdbx_strand_id
1 'polypeptide(L)'
;MNDLEYRRRQLEQLQNEVLDLEDLGGSISITDMTLNDFRMDLAEYLKEHADRLDHMPPGAFAITRVDDLIEEEGLEPGVIFCLRNESAKVRTDSTYALAPYYLIWVSESGEVQLNFTQAKKILDLFKKLCLGRSHPNEDAVARFNAATRDGTDMSKYQVLLAKAVAAITGKAEEKGVESLFQRGGTVLSKDSFQGIDDFEVVAYLVVLGEDTP
;
A
#
# COMPACT_ATOMS: atom_id res chain seq x y z
N MET A 1 -6.92 -26.27 -28.49
CA MET A 1 -7.22 -24.82 -28.51
C MET A 1 -7.10 -24.17 -27.11
N ASN A 2 -6.96 -24.93 -26.03
CA ASN A 2 -6.86 -24.42 -24.64
C ASN A 2 -5.41 -24.14 -24.14
N ASP A 3 -4.41 -24.56 -24.91
CA ASP A 3 -2.98 -24.50 -24.52
C ASP A 3 -2.34 -23.14 -24.82
N LEU A 4 -2.85 -22.45 -25.85
CA LEU A 4 -2.35 -21.14 -26.30
C LEU A 4 -2.75 -20.02 -25.34
N GLU A 5 -3.98 -20.03 -24.83
CA GLU A 5 -4.42 -19.07 -23.81
C GLU A 5 -3.72 -19.33 -22.46
N TYR A 6 -3.48 -20.59 -22.12
CA TYR A 6 -2.74 -20.95 -20.92
C TYR A 6 -1.28 -20.48 -20.99
N ARG A 7 -0.60 -20.70 -22.12
CA ARG A 7 0.76 -20.18 -22.36
C ARG A 7 0.82 -18.66 -22.42
N ARG A 8 -0.21 -18.01 -22.98
CA ARG A 8 -0.28 -16.55 -23.01
C ARG A 8 -0.40 -15.97 -21.61
N ARG A 9 -1.26 -16.53 -20.75
CA ARG A 9 -1.35 -16.11 -19.33
C ARG A 9 -0.07 -16.36 -18.56
N GLN A 10 0.64 -17.47 -18.83
CA GLN A 10 1.96 -17.71 -18.23
C GLN A 10 3.00 -16.68 -18.69
N LEU A 11 2.97 -16.27 -19.96
CA LEU A 11 3.86 -15.25 -20.50
C LEU A 11 3.51 -13.84 -19.99
N GLU A 12 2.22 -13.52 -19.83
CA GLU A 12 1.76 -12.25 -19.23
C GLU A 12 2.09 -12.19 -17.73
N GLN A 13 1.97 -13.30 -16.99
CA GLN A 13 2.44 -13.39 -15.60
C GLN A 13 3.95 -13.20 -15.50
N LEU A 14 4.73 -13.84 -16.38
CA LEU A 14 6.19 -13.65 -16.44
C LEU A 14 6.58 -12.23 -16.87
N GLN A 15 5.77 -11.56 -17.69
CA GLN A 15 6.02 -10.18 -18.15
C GLN A 15 5.72 -9.15 -17.06
N ASN A 16 4.72 -9.38 -16.21
CA ASN A 16 4.44 -8.57 -15.01
C ASN A 16 5.35 -8.92 -13.82
N GLU A 17 5.92 -10.14 -13.80
CA GLU A 17 7.04 -10.53 -12.92
C GLU A 17 8.41 -10.12 -13.47
N VAL A 18 8.48 -9.39 -14.58
CA VAL A 18 9.71 -8.67 -14.97
C VAL A 18 9.90 -7.53 -13.97
N LEU A 19 10.39 -7.93 -12.80
CA LEU A 19 11.54 -7.36 -12.13
C LEU A 19 12.19 -6.28 -13.00
N ASP A 20 12.26 -5.07 -12.46
CA ASP A 20 13.21 -4.05 -12.91
C ASP A 20 14.62 -4.66 -12.90
N LEU A 21 14.97 -5.30 -14.01
CA LEU A 21 16.29 -5.90 -14.29
C LEU A 21 17.36 -4.80 -14.45
N GLU A 22 16.97 -3.53 -14.40
CA GLU A 22 17.89 -2.39 -14.44
C GLU A 22 18.57 -2.08 -13.10
N ASP A 23 18.17 -2.70 -11.98
CA ASP A 23 18.86 -2.52 -10.69
C ASP A 23 19.74 -3.73 -10.26
N LEU A 24 19.92 -4.72 -11.14
CA LEU A 24 20.77 -5.91 -10.90
C LEU A 24 22.28 -5.64 -11.07
N GLY A 25 22.69 -4.38 -10.86
CA GLY A 25 24.10 -4.00 -10.70
C GLY A 25 24.63 -4.16 -9.27
N GLY A 26 23.75 -4.39 -8.29
CA GLY A 26 24.11 -4.70 -6.90
C GLY A 26 23.69 -6.10 -6.51
N SER A 27 24.60 -6.91 -5.97
CA SER A 27 24.30 -8.24 -5.45
C SER A 27 23.21 -8.20 -4.35
N ILE A 28 21.95 -8.39 -4.71
CA ILE A 28 20.84 -8.53 -3.75
C ILE A 28 21.06 -9.86 -3.01
N SER A 29 21.44 -9.78 -1.74
CA SER A 29 21.74 -10.96 -0.92
C SER A 29 20.43 -11.66 -0.53
N ILE A 30 20.46 -12.99 -0.38
CA ILE A 30 19.31 -13.79 0.11
C ILE A 30 18.81 -13.29 1.49
N THR A 31 19.67 -12.61 2.27
CA THR A 31 19.30 -11.91 3.50
C THR A 31 18.40 -10.70 3.26
N ASP A 32 18.57 -9.98 2.14
CA ASP A 32 17.76 -8.81 1.78
C ASP A 32 16.31 -9.17 1.41
N MET A 33 15.97 -10.44 1.16
CA MET A 33 14.57 -10.84 1.00
C MET A 33 13.86 -11.12 2.33
N THR A 34 14.62 -11.29 3.41
CA THR A 34 14.07 -11.65 4.71
C THR A 34 13.86 -10.40 5.54
N LEU A 35 12.65 -10.17 6.06
CA LEU A 35 12.31 -9.05 6.95
C LEU A 35 13.00 -9.14 8.33
N ASN A 36 14.19 -9.74 8.40
CA ASN A 36 14.90 -10.05 9.64
C ASN A 36 15.30 -8.79 10.40
N ASP A 37 15.80 -7.77 9.70
CA ASP A 37 16.19 -6.50 10.33
C ASP A 37 14.98 -5.84 11.01
N PHE A 38 13.83 -5.80 10.32
CA PHE A 38 12.57 -5.34 10.90
C PHE A 38 12.14 -6.17 12.11
N ARG A 39 12.28 -7.50 12.06
CA ARG A 39 11.95 -8.38 13.18
C ARG A 39 12.86 -8.13 14.38
N MET A 40 14.14 -7.85 14.16
CA MET A 40 15.09 -7.50 15.21
C MET A 40 14.75 -6.16 15.83
N ASP A 41 14.53 -5.13 15.02
CA ASP A 41 14.13 -3.79 15.50
C ASP A 41 12.82 -3.85 16.29
N LEU A 42 11.83 -4.59 15.79
CA LEU A 42 10.55 -4.76 16.47
C LEU A 42 10.71 -5.53 17.79
N ALA A 43 11.52 -6.59 17.81
CA ALA A 43 11.79 -7.36 19.03
C ALA A 43 12.47 -6.50 20.11
N GLU A 44 13.34 -5.56 19.73
CA GLU A 44 13.92 -4.60 20.65
C GLU A 44 12.86 -3.62 21.17
N TYR A 45 12.08 -3.02 20.27
CA TYR A 45 11.03 -2.06 20.64
C TYR A 45 9.96 -2.66 21.57
N LEU A 46 9.59 -3.91 21.36
CA LEU A 46 8.59 -4.62 22.17
C LEU A 46 9.01 -4.77 23.64
N LYS A 47 10.30 -4.80 23.96
CA LYS A 47 10.77 -4.96 25.36
C LYS A 47 10.28 -3.84 26.28
N GLU A 48 10.17 -2.62 25.76
CA GLU A 48 9.79 -1.43 26.52
C GLU A 48 8.38 -0.92 26.19
N HIS A 49 7.76 -1.42 25.11
CA HIS A 49 6.53 -0.86 24.54
C HIS A 49 5.45 -1.88 24.15
N ALA A 50 5.58 -3.16 24.52
CA ALA A 50 4.60 -4.21 24.21
C ALA A 50 3.16 -3.85 24.60
N ASP A 51 2.93 -3.43 25.87
CA ASP A 51 1.58 -3.12 26.35
C ASP A 51 0.89 -2.01 25.53
N ARG A 52 1.66 -1.01 25.09
CA ARG A 52 1.14 0.09 24.27
C ARG A 52 0.71 -0.40 22.89
N LEU A 53 1.50 -1.27 22.27
CA LEU A 53 1.21 -1.81 20.95
C LEU A 53 0.00 -2.75 20.98
N ASP A 54 -0.13 -3.58 22.01
CA ASP A 54 -1.25 -4.51 22.18
C ASP A 54 -2.61 -3.80 22.35
N HIS A 55 -2.59 -2.56 22.85
CA HIS A 55 -3.79 -1.73 23.05
C HIS A 55 -4.01 -0.67 21.97
N MET A 56 -3.20 -0.66 20.90
CA MET A 56 -3.36 0.32 19.84
C MET A 56 -4.61 0.00 19.01
N PRO A 57 -5.58 0.93 18.88
CA PRO A 57 -6.76 0.67 18.08
C PRO A 57 -6.41 0.62 16.58
N PRO A 58 -7.19 -0.13 15.78
CA PRO A 58 -7.08 -0.06 14.33
C PRO A 58 -7.34 1.36 13.84
N GLY A 59 -6.76 1.70 12.69
CA GLY A 59 -6.82 3.05 12.13
C GLY A 59 -5.84 4.03 12.77
N ALA A 60 -4.86 3.54 13.51
CA ALA A 60 -3.79 4.39 14.03
C ALA A 60 -3.00 5.02 12.87
N PHE A 61 -2.68 6.31 12.98
CA PHE A 61 -2.05 7.02 11.88
C PHE A 61 -1.01 8.02 12.32
N ALA A 62 -0.16 8.37 11.37
CA ALA A 62 0.82 9.44 11.49
C ALA A 62 0.85 10.25 10.20
N ILE A 63 1.40 11.46 10.29
CA ILE A 63 1.57 12.35 9.16
C ILE A 63 3.03 12.77 9.12
N THR A 64 3.62 12.67 7.95
CA THR A 64 4.97 13.15 7.64
C THR A 64 4.93 14.03 6.39
N ARG A 65 6.04 14.70 6.13
CA ARG A 65 6.29 15.36 4.86
C ARG A 65 7.16 14.50 3.97
N VAL A 66 7.04 14.74 2.68
CA VAL A 66 8.07 14.35 1.71
C VAL A 66 9.42 14.91 2.16
N ASP A 67 10.47 14.15 1.92
CA ASP A 67 11.85 14.57 2.05
C ASP A 67 12.61 14.17 0.77
N ASP A 68 13.82 14.71 0.62
CA ASP A 68 14.69 14.52 -0.54
C ASP A 68 14.83 13.04 -0.96
N LEU A 69 14.72 12.11 0.00
CA LEU A 69 14.84 10.67 -0.23
C LEU A 69 13.66 10.09 -1.03
N ILE A 70 12.44 10.60 -0.84
CA ILE A 70 11.29 10.16 -1.64
C ILE A 70 11.43 10.65 -3.09
N GLU A 71 11.92 11.88 -3.26
CA GLU A 71 12.16 12.46 -4.58
C GLU A 71 13.23 11.68 -5.35
N GLU A 72 14.31 11.26 -4.68
CA GLU A 72 15.35 10.39 -5.25
C GLU A 72 14.79 9.04 -5.72
N GLU A 73 13.80 8.49 -5.03
CA GLU A 73 13.13 7.23 -5.39
C GLU A 73 12.05 7.42 -6.48
N GLY A 74 11.81 8.66 -6.92
CA GLY A 74 10.80 8.99 -7.94
C GLY A 74 9.37 8.77 -7.48
N LEU A 75 9.13 8.71 -6.17
CA LEU A 75 7.82 8.43 -5.60
C LEU A 75 7.04 9.72 -5.36
N GLU A 76 5.73 9.68 -5.60
CA GLU A 76 4.86 10.81 -5.29
C GLU A 76 4.39 10.79 -3.82
N PRO A 77 4.17 11.97 -3.21
CA PRO A 77 3.42 12.08 -1.95
C PRO A 77 2.10 11.32 -2.02
N GLY A 78 1.61 10.87 -0.86
CA GLY A 78 0.49 9.95 -0.81
C GLY A 78 0.27 9.31 0.55
N VAL A 79 -0.15 8.05 0.55
CA VAL A 79 -0.48 7.30 1.76
C VAL A 79 0.06 5.89 1.67
N ILE A 80 0.74 5.47 2.74
CA ILE A 80 1.06 4.07 2.98
C ILE A 80 -0.07 3.49 3.83
N PHE A 81 -0.77 2.49 3.31
CA PHE A 81 -1.78 1.75 4.08
C PHE A 81 -1.22 0.41 4.54
N CYS A 82 -1.52 0.07 5.80
CA CYS A 82 -1.42 -1.29 6.33
C CYS A 82 -2.84 -1.84 6.53
N LEU A 83 -3.20 -2.81 5.70
CA LEU A 83 -4.54 -3.39 5.67
C LEU A 83 -4.49 -4.84 6.11
N ARG A 84 -5.38 -5.25 7.01
CA ARG A 84 -5.56 -6.65 7.39
C ARG A 84 -6.73 -7.23 6.64
N ASN A 85 -6.54 -8.39 6.03
CA ASN A 85 -7.63 -9.12 5.41
C ASN A 85 -8.40 -9.90 6.48
N GLU A 86 -9.69 -9.62 6.63
CA GLU A 86 -10.62 -10.31 7.54
C GLU A 86 -11.23 -11.56 6.90
N SER A 87 -11.18 -11.65 5.58
CA SER A 87 -11.81 -12.70 4.79
C SER A 87 -10.88 -13.90 4.66
N ALA A 88 -11.25 -15.02 5.29
CA ALA A 88 -10.56 -16.32 5.13
C ALA A 88 -10.55 -16.88 3.69
N LYS A 89 -11.06 -16.13 2.71
CA LYS A 89 -11.22 -16.51 1.30
C LYS A 89 -10.12 -16.00 0.38
N VAL A 90 -9.32 -15.00 0.79
CA VAL A 90 -8.15 -14.63 -0.01
C VAL A 90 -7.10 -15.70 0.23
N ARG A 91 -6.91 -16.55 -0.78
CA ARG A 91 -5.80 -17.50 -0.82
C ARG A 91 -4.52 -16.67 -0.91
N THR A 92 -3.94 -16.33 0.23
CA THR A 92 -2.60 -15.80 0.26
C THR A 92 -1.70 -16.89 -0.26
N ASP A 93 -0.96 -16.57 -1.32
CA ASP A 93 0.12 -17.42 -1.76
C ASP A 93 1.05 -17.62 -0.55
N SER A 94 1.37 -18.87 -0.22
CA SER A 94 2.10 -19.23 1.01
C SER A 94 3.53 -18.64 1.09
N THR A 95 3.91 -17.88 0.07
CA THR A 95 5.17 -17.16 -0.11
C THR A 95 5.15 -15.74 0.43
N TYR A 96 3.98 -15.13 0.67
CA TYR A 96 3.90 -13.76 1.19
C TYR A 96 4.11 -13.69 2.71
N ALA A 97 5.21 -13.07 3.12
CA ALA A 97 5.69 -13.10 4.50
C ALA A 97 4.84 -12.31 5.52
N LEU A 98 4.01 -11.35 5.06
CA LEU A 98 3.23 -10.49 5.94
C LEU A 98 1.76 -10.87 6.06
N ALA A 99 1.29 -11.92 5.37
CA ALA A 99 -0.08 -12.39 5.47
C ALA A 99 -0.51 -12.56 6.95
N PRO A 100 -1.71 -12.08 7.35
CA PRO A 100 -2.79 -11.49 6.54
C PRO A 100 -2.71 -9.95 6.36
N TYR A 101 -1.57 -9.33 6.62
CA TYR A 101 -1.34 -7.88 6.49
C TYR A 101 -0.73 -7.52 5.15
N TYR A 102 -1.25 -6.47 4.52
CA TYR A 102 -0.85 -5.99 3.20
C TYR A 102 -0.43 -4.54 3.32
N LEU A 103 0.75 -4.24 2.80
CA LEU A 103 1.28 -2.87 2.70
C LEU A 103 1.14 -2.37 1.27
N ILE A 104 0.72 -1.13 1.10
CA ILE A 104 0.57 -0.53 -0.23
C ILE A 104 0.76 0.98 -0.14
N TRP A 105 1.48 1.54 -1.10
CA TRP A 105 1.66 2.98 -1.25
C TRP A 105 0.80 3.48 -2.41
N VAL A 106 -0.09 4.43 -2.12
CA VAL A 106 -0.92 5.09 -3.12
C VAL A 106 -0.61 6.58 -3.13
N SER A 107 -0.28 7.14 -4.29
CA SER A 107 -0.03 8.58 -4.46
C SER A 107 -1.30 9.40 -4.21
N GLU A 108 -1.14 10.72 -4.04
CA GLU A 108 -2.29 11.62 -3.94
C GLU A 108 -3.19 11.63 -5.19
N SER A 109 -2.62 11.28 -6.36
CA SER A 109 -3.35 11.13 -7.63
C SER A 109 -4.16 9.82 -7.71
N GLY A 110 -3.94 8.89 -6.77
CA GLY A 110 -4.63 7.59 -6.72
C GLY A 110 -3.93 6.49 -7.51
N GLU A 111 -2.69 6.72 -7.94
CA GLU A 111 -1.81 5.72 -8.56
C GLU A 111 -1.14 4.85 -7.49
N VAL A 112 -1.01 3.56 -7.77
CA VAL A 112 -0.31 2.63 -6.88
C VAL A 112 1.17 2.73 -7.18
N GLN A 113 1.91 3.38 -6.28
CA GLN A 113 3.35 3.59 -6.41
C GLN A 113 4.15 2.34 -6.02
N LEU A 114 3.71 1.64 -4.97
CA LEU A 114 4.30 0.38 -4.52
C LEU A 114 3.21 -0.58 -4.07
N ASN A 115 3.25 -1.82 -4.57
CA ASN A 115 2.24 -2.84 -4.28
C ASN A 115 2.68 -3.79 -3.15
N PHE A 116 1.76 -4.62 -2.63
CA PHE A 116 2.01 -5.51 -1.49
C PHE A 116 3.13 -6.54 -1.73
N THR A 117 3.43 -6.85 -3.00
CA THR A 117 4.57 -7.69 -3.40
C THR A 117 5.92 -7.05 -3.06
N GLN A 118 5.97 -5.71 -2.93
CA GLN A 118 7.17 -4.93 -2.61
C GLN A 118 7.23 -4.54 -1.12
N ALA A 119 6.64 -5.35 -0.23
CA ALA A 119 6.49 -5.03 1.19
C ALA A 119 7.78 -4.59 1.89
N LYS A 120 8.93 -5.20 1.56
CA LYS A 120 10.21 -4.78 2.14
C LYS A 120 10.58 -3.35 1.74
N LYS A 121 10.45 -3.00 0.45
CA LYS A 121 10.73 -1.63 -0.04
C LYS A 121 9.84 -0.61 0.67
N ILE A 122 8.55 -0.94 0.85
CA ILE A 122 7.61 -0.09 1.59
C ILE A 122 8.05 0.09 3.04
N LEU A 123 8.44 -0.98 3.72
CA LEU A 123 8.92 -0.92 5.10
C LEU A 123 10.23 -0.13 5.22
N ASP A 124 11.17 -0.30 4.29
CA ASP A 124 12.43 0.45 4.25
C ASP A 124 12.17 1.96 4.12
N LEU A 125 11.28 2.35 3.20
CA LEU A 125 10.87 3.75 3.03
C LEU A 125 10.13 4.28 4.25
N PHE A 126 9.21 3.50 4.81
CA PHE A 126 8.51 3.84 6.05
C PHE A 126 9.52 4.11 7.18
N LYS A 127 10.52 3.24 7.35
CA LYS A 127 11.58 3.39 8.34
C LYS A 127 12.38 4.66 8.07
N LYS A 128 12.83 4.90 6.83
CA LYS A 128 13.56 6.12 6.46
C LYS A 128 12.78 7.39 6.80
N LEU A 129 11.48 7.43 6.54
CA LEU A 129 10.61 8.58 6.80
C LEU A 129 10.38 8.86 8.29
N CYS A 130 10.41 7.82 9.13
CA CYS A 130 10.00 7.92 10.53
C CYS A 130 11.16 7.84 11.52
N LEU A 131 12.31 7.27 11.13
CA LEU A 131 13.41 7.01 12.04
C LEU A 131 13.97 8.32 12.62
N GLY A 132 14.16 8.35 13.93
CA GLY A 132 14.63 9.53 14.65
C GLY A 132 13.57 10.62 14.88
N ARG A 133 12.34 10.45 14.35
CA ARG A 133 11.23 11.40 14.53
C ARG A 133 10.30 10.92 15.65
N SER A 134 10.65 11.25 16.90
CA SER A 134 9.91 10.81 18.08
C SER A 134 8.68 11.66 18.44
N HIS A 135 8.53 12.82 17.81
CA HIS A 135 7.42 13.75 18.03
C HIS A 135 6.68 14.04 16.73
N PRO A 136 5.35 14.26 16.76
CA PRO A 136 4.59 14.65 15.58
C PRO A 136 5.10 15.95 14.97
N ASN A 137 5.10 16.04 13.66
CA ASN A 137 5.34 17.30 12.96
C ASN A 137 4.06 18.16 13.05
N GLU A 138 4.07 19.18 13.91
CA GLU A 138 2.89 20.01 14.19
C GLU A 138 2.32 20.69 12.94
N ASP A 139 3.18 21.12 12.03
CA ASP A 139 2.80 21.81 10.80
C ASP A 139 2.14 20.84 9.81
N ALA A 140 2.69 19.63 9.67
CA ALA A 140 2.09 18.58 8.88
C ALA A 140 0.72 18.14 9.44
N VAL A 141 0.60 18.05 10.78
CA VAL A 141 -0.66 17.75 11.47
C VAL A 141 -1.69 18.86 11.23
N ALA A 142 -1.30 20.13 11.35
CA ALA A 142 -2.18 21.26 11.12
C ALA A 142 -2.72 21.27 9.68
N ARG A 143 -1.87 21.01 8.69
CA ARG A 143 -2.27 20.91 7.27
C ARG A 143 -3.25 19.77 7.03
N PHE A 144 -2.96 18.58 7.58
CA PHE A 144 -3.86 17.44 7.46
C PHE A 144 -5.23 17.74 8.09
N ASN A 145 -5.26 18.32 9.28
CA ASN A 145 -6.49 18.67 9.97
C ASN A 145 -7.29 19.75 9.22
N ALA A 146 -6.63 20.76 8.66
CA ALA A 146 -7.29 21.76 7.83
C ALA A 146 -7.93 21.13 6.57
N ALA A 147 -7.20 20.23 5.90
CA ALA A 147 -7.69 19.56 4.70
C ALA A 147 -8.85 18.58 4.99
N THR A 148 -8.85 17.93 6.15
CA THR A 148 -9.83 16.90 6.53
C THR A 148 -10.93 17.41 7.46
N ARG A 149 -10.93 18.70 7.80
CA ARG A 149 -11.80 19.28 8.84
C ARG A 149 -11.71 18.46 10.14
N ASP A 150 -10.50 18.34 10.67
CA ASP A 150 -10.17 17.56 11.87
C ASP A 150 -10.64 16.09 11.75
N GLY A 151 -10.45 15.48 10.58
CA GLY A 151 -10.84 14.10 10.30
C GLY A 151 -12.35 13.88 10.07
N THR A 152 -13.18 14.92 10.06
CA THR A 152 -14.62 14.78 9.76
C THR A 152 -14.91 14.56 8.27
N ASP A 153 -14.01 14.99 7.38
CA ASP A 153 -14.03 14.75 5.95
C ASP A 153 -12.79 13.98 5.50
N MET A 154 -12.92 12.67 5.45
CA MET A 154 -11.88 11.76 5.00
C MET A 154 -12.10 11.29 3.55
N SER A 155 -12.96 11.97 2.78
CA SER A 155 -13.39 11.51 1.44
C SER A 155 -12.21 11.28 0.48
N LYS A 156 -11.20 12.17 0.50
CA LYS A 156 -9.96 11.99 -0.29
C LYS A 156 -9.28 10.66 0.05
N TYR A 157 -9.05 10.41 1.34
CA TYR A 157 -8.36 9.21 1.82
C TYR A 157 -9.19 7.94 1.64
N GLN A 158 -10.52 8.03 1.71
CA GLN A 158 -11.42 6.92 1.38
C GLN A 158 -11.31 6.50 -0.09
N VAL A 159 -11.16 7.45 -1.02
CA VAL A 159 -10.91 7.14 -2.43
C VAL A 159 -9.56 6.44 -2.63
N LEU A 160 -8.50 6.92 -1.95
CA LEU A 160 -7.19 6.28 -2.00
C LEU A 160 -7.21 4.87 -1.40
N LEU A 161 -7.92 4.67 -0.29
CA LEU A 161 -8.13 3.36 0.31
C LEU A 161 -8.86 2.41 -0.65
N ALA A 162 -9.88 2.88 -1.37
CA ALA A 162 -10.57 2.08 -2.37
C ALA A 162 -9.63 1.63 -3.51
N LYS A 163 -8.72 2.51 -3.95
CA LYS A 163 -7.68 2.15 -4.94
C LYS A 163 -6.70 1.11 -4.40
N ALA A 164 -6.26 1.28 -3.16
CA ALA A 164 -5.39 0.33 -2.46
C ALA A 164 -6.01 -1.08 -2.41
N VAL A 165 -7.25 -1.19 -1.94
CA VAL A 165 -7.97 -2.46 -1.85
C VAL A 165 -8.20 -3.08 -3.24
N ALA A 166 -8.54 -2.28 -4.25
CA ALA A 166 -8.74 -2.77 -5.61
C ALA A 166 -7.45 -3.38 -6.20
N ALA A 167 -6.29 -2.78 -5.90
CA ALA A 167 -4.98 -3.28 -6.32
C ALA A 167 -4.59 -4.58 -5.60
N ILE A 168 -4.82 -4.68 -4.28
CA ILE A 168 -4.52 -5.90 -3.51
C ILE A 168 -5.41 -7.07 -3.96
N THR A 169 -6.70 -6.82 -4.20
CA THR A 169 -7.65 -7.86 -4.59
C THR A 169 -7.55 -8.27 -6.06
N GLY A 170 -6.75 -7.57 -6.86
CA GLY A 170 -6.71 -7.75 -8.32
C GLY A 170 -8.03 -7.39 -9.03
N LYS A 171 -9.02 -6.83 -8.30
CA LYS A 171 -10.32 -6.43 -8.85
C LYS A 171 -10.27 -5.14 -9.69
N ALA A 172 -9.07 -4.63 -9.95
CA ALA A 172 -8.85 -3.49 -10.83
C ALA A 172 -8.54 -3.87 -12.30
N GLU A 173 -8.33 -5.14 -12.65
CA GLU A 173 -7.86 -5.51 -14.00
C GLU A 173 -8.43 -6.81 -14.62
N GLU A 174 -9.69 -7.17 -14.37
CA GLU A 174 -10.39 -8.10 -15.28
C GLU A 174 -11.71 -7.47 -15.75
N LYS A 175 -11.64 -6.78 -16.91
CA LYS A 175 -12.73 -6.13 -17.68
C LYS A 175 -13.17 -4.75 -17.18
N GLY A 176 -12.62 -3.69 -17.78
CA GLY A 176 -13.16 -2.35 -17.56
C GLY A 176 -12.86 -1.29 -18.60
N VAL A 177 -11.85 -1.44 -19.45
CA VAL A 177 -11.45 -0.32 -20.36
C VAL A 177 -11.97 -0.48 -21.79
N GLU A 178 -12.33 -1.68 -22.24
CA GLU A 178 -12.83 -1.90 -23.62
C GLU A 178 -14.36 -1.86 -23.78
N SER A 179 -15.14 -1.93 -22.69
CA SER A 179 -16.62 -1.94 -22.78
C SER A 179 -17.29 -0.59 -22.55
N LEU A 180 -16.58 0.41 -22.00
CA LEU A 180 -17.17 1.71 -21.63
C LEU A 180 -17.26 2.72 -22.78
N PHE A 181 -16.64 2.43 -23.93
CA PHE A 181 -16.71 3.29 -25.11
C PHE A 181 -17.64 2.76 -26.22
N GLN A 182 -18.35 1.66 -25.98
CA GLN A 182 -19.38 1.20 -26.92
C GLN A 182 -20.74 1.84 -26.58
N ARG A 183 -21.23 2.67 -27.50
CA ARG A 183 -22.58 3.24 -27.47
C ARG A 183 -23.60 2.10 -27.44
N GLY A 184 -24.33 1.93 -26.34
CA GLY A 184 -25.41 0.94 -26.31
C GLY A 184 -25.92 0.46 -24.95
N GLY A 185 -25.27 0.84 -23.84
CA GLY A 185 -25.74 0.50 -22.48
C GLY A 185 -25.55 -0.97 -22.11
N THR A 186 -25.57 -1.26 -20.80
CA THR A 186 -26.31 -2.37 -20.16
C THR A 186 -25.90 -2.45 -18.67
N VAL A 187 -26.90 -2.23 -17.81
CA VAL A 187 -27.15 -2.75 -16.45
C VAL A 187 -25.96 -2.93 -15.49
N LEU A 188 -25.84 -1.98 -14.56
CA LEU A 188 -25.15 -2.16 -13.28
C LEU A 188 -25.92 -3.18 -12.42
N SER A 189 -25.42 -4.41 -12.33
CA SER A 189 -25.85 -5.38 -11.31
C SER A 189 -25.24 -5.00 -9.96
N LYS A 190 -26.07 -5.01 -8.91
CA LYS A 190 -25.79 -4.59 -7.52
C LYS A 190 -24.77 -5.43 -6.74
N ASP A 191 -24.00 -6.31 -7.41
CA ASP A 191 -23.08 -7.27 -6.77
C ASP A 191 -21.58 -6.89 -6.87
N SER A 192 -21.24 -5.70 -7.35
CA SER A 192 -19.88 -5.38 -7.81
C SER A 192 -18.95 -4.70 -6.79
N PHE A 193 -19.36 -4.47 -5.54
CA PHE A 193 -18.49 -3.87 -4.50
C PHE A 193 -18.53 -4.70 -3.21
N GLN A 194 -17.69 -5.74 -3.12
CA GLN A 194 -17.44 -6.51 -1.89
C GLN A 194 -15.97 -6.44 -1.44
N GLY A 195 -15.09 -5.72 -2.16
CA GLY A 195 -13.65 -5.74 -1.88
C GLY A 195 -13.23 -4.96 -0.63
N ILE A 196 -13.87 -3.83 -0.32
CA ILE A 196 -13.51 -2.96 0.82
C ILE A 196 -13.96 -3.57 2.15
N ASP A 197 -15.12 -4.22 2.19
CA ASP A 197 -15.67 -4.83 3.42
C ASP A 197 -14.85 -6.02 3.94
N ASP A 198 -13.93 -6.55 3.10
CA ASP A 198 -13.04 -7.66 3.45
C ASP A 198 -11.74 -7.20 4.12
N PHE A 199 -11.47 -5.88 4.20
CA PHE A 199 -10.23 -5.35 4.76
C PHE A 199 -10.48 -4.38 5.92
N GLU A 200 -9.71 -4.56 6.99
CA GLU A 200 -9.61 -3.62 8.10
C GLU A 200 -8.37 -2.73 7.92
N VAL A 201 -8.52 -1.42 8.14
CA VAL A 201 -7.39 -0.50 8.18
C VAL A 201 -6.70 -0.62 9.53
N VAL A 202 -5.51 -1.21 9.56
CA VAL A 202 -4.73 -1.39 10.80
C VAL A 202 -4.03 -0.08 11.14
N ALA A 203 -3.32 0.48 10.16
CA ALA A 203 -2.63 1.75 10.29
C ALA A 203 -2.41 2.41 8.94
N TYR A 204 -2.12 3.71 8.94
CA TYR A 204 -1.70 4.42 7.74
C TYR A 204 -0.75 5.58 8.03
N LEU A 205 0.18 5.84 7.10
CA LEU A 205 1.07 6.99 7.15
C LEU A 205 0.74 7.90 5.98
N VAL A 206 0.36 9.15 6.28
CA VAL A 206 0.15 10.19 5.27
C VAL A 206 1.46 10.90 5.02
N VAL A 207 1.89 10.94 3.75
CA VAL A 207 3.06 11.66 3.29
C VAL A 207 2.57 12.87 2.51
N LEU A 208 2.64 14.04 3.12
CA LEU A 208 2.23 15.30 2.48
C LEU A 208 3.32 15.81 1.54
N GLY A 209 2.93 16.29 0.37
CA GLY A 209 3.83 17.01 -0.53
C GLY A 209 4.23 18.39 0.00
N GLU A 210 5.24 18.97 -0.65
CA GLU A 210 5.63 20.35 -0.41
C GLU A 210 4.45 21.30 -0.68
N ASP A 211 4.43 22.44 0.00
CA ASP A 211 3.45 23.49 -0.30
C ASP A 211 3.70 24.01 -1.70
N THR A 212 2.71 23.96 -2.58
CA THR A 212 2.72 24.82 -3.77
C THR A 212 2.39 26.23 -3.28
N PRO A 213 3.30 27.20 -3.42
CA PRO A 213 3.09 28.57 -2.93
C PRO A 213 1.93 29.29 -3.64
#